data_AF-A0A8J5GGM8-F1
#
_entry.id   AF-A0A8J5GGM8-F1
#
_cell.length_a   1.000
_cell.length_b   1.000
_cell.length_c   1.000
_cell.angle_alpha   90.00
_cell.angle_beta   90.00
_cell.angle_gamma   90.00
#
_symmetry.space_group_name_H-M   'P 1'
#
loop_
_entity.id
_entity.type
_entity.pdbx_description
1 polymer ?
#
loop_
_entity_poly.entity_id
_entity_poly.type
_entity_poly.pdbx_seq_one_letter_code
_entity_poly.pdbx_strand_id
1 'polypeptide(L)' 'MLYQHPENRKSRVTKQHNEDCKSLLRLMGVPTIKAPYEVEAQCVALCKSDKVFAVASKDMDTLTFGALRFLKS' A
#
# COMPACT_ATOMS: atom_id res chain seq x y z
N MET A 1 -4.20 37.70 -12.24
CA MET A 1 -5.34 37.10 -11.50
C MET A 1 -6.14 36.31 -12.53
N LEU A 2 -6.22 34.98 -12.56
CA LEU A 2 -6.09 33.94 -11.54
C LEU A 2 -5.34 32.73 -12.12
N TYR A 3 -4.35 32.22 -11.38
CA TYR A 3 -3.59 31.01 -11.68
C TYR A 3 -4.45 29.80 -11.26
N GLN A 4 -5.00 29.05 -12.21
CA GLN A 4 -5.64 27.76 -11.88
C GLN A 4 -4.54 26.72 -11.75
N HIS A 5 -4.27 26.30 -10.51
CA HIS A 5 -3.46 25.14 -10.21
C HIS A 5 -4.14 23.89 -10.80
N PRO A 6 -3.44 23.03 -11.57
CA PRO A 6 -4.03 21.77 -11.99
C PRO A 6 -4.10 20.82 -10.79
N GLU A 7 -5.23 20.79 -10.09
CA GLU A 7 -5.50 19.81 -9.05
C GLU A 7 -5.48 18.38 -9.62
N ASN A 8 -4.39 17.66 -9.31
CA ASN A 8 -4.37 16.25 -8.98
C ASN A 8 -5.14 15.30 -9.94
N ARG A 9 -4.62 15.10 -11.16
CA ARG A 9 -5.00 13.95 -11.98
C ARG A 9 -4.60 12.67 -11.24
N LYS A 10 -5.55 12.04 -10.54
CA LYS A 10 -5.42 10.63 -10.15
C LYS A 10 -5.22 9.83 -11.45
N SER A 11 -4.01 9.36 -11.70
CA SER A 11 -3.77 8.42 -12.79
C SER A 11 -4.70 7.22 -12.58
N ARG A 12 -5.55 6.93 -13.57
CA ARG A 12 -6.40 5.73 -13.53
C ARG A 12 -5.49 4.51 -13.59
N VAL A 13 -5.21 3.92 -12.45
CA VAL A 13 -4.50 2.65 -12.38
C VAL A 13 -5.37 1.60 -13.07
N THR A 14 -4.84 0.97 -14.12
CA THR A 14 -5.54 -0.11 -14.83
C THR A 14 -5.21 -1.44 -14.15
N LYS A 15 -6.04 -2.45 -14.39
CA LYS A 15 -5.76 -3.81 -13.92
C LYS A 15 -4.43 -4.33 -14.47
N GLN A 16 -4.09 -3.96 -15.72
CA GLN A 16 -2.84 -4.34 -16.36
C GLN A 16 -1.62 -3.79 -15.60
N HIS A 17 -1.64 -2.50 -15.24
CA HIS A 17 -0.55 -1.90 -14.46
C HIS A 17 -0.31 -2.65 -13.14
N ASN A 18 -1.37 -3.13 -12.49
CA ASN A 18 -1.23 -3.91 -11.25
C ASN A 18 -0.60 -5.28 -11.48
N GLU A 19 -0.94 -5.97 -12.56
CA GLU A 19 -0.33 -7.27 -12.89
C GLU A 19 1.12 -7.14 -13.35
N ASP A 20 1.45 -6.08 -14.08
CA ASP A 20 2.83 -5.77 -14.49
C ASP A 20 3.70 -5.48 -13.25
N CYS A 21 3.21 -4.66 -12.32
CA CYS A 21 3.90 -4.38 -11.06
C CYS A 21 4.11 -5.65 -10.22
N LYS A 22 3.11 -6.54 -10.13
CA LYS A 22 3.26 -7.82 -9.42
C LYS A 22 4.30 -8.71 -10.09
N SER A 23 4.33 -8.75 -11.42
CA SER A 23 5.30 -9.52 -12.18
C SER A 23 6.71 -9.00 -11.93
N LEU A 24 6.89 -7.68 -11.94
CA LEU A 24 8.16 -7.04 -11.63
C LEU A 24 8.63 -7.38 -10.20
N LEU A 25 7.75 -7.27 -9.20
CA LEU A 25 8.08 -7.61 -7.81
C LEU A 25 8.49 -9.08 -7.66
N ARG A 26 7.83 -9.99 -8.37
CA ARG A 26 8.20 -11.42 -8.42
C ARG A 26 9.57 -11.63 -9.06
N LEU A 27 9.87 -10.94 -10.16
CA LEU A 27 11.18 -10.99 -10.82
C LEU A 27 12.30 -10.45 -9.92
N MET A 28 12.00 -9.45 -9.08
CA MET A 28 12.93 -8.91 -8.08
C MET A 28 13.08 -9.81 -6.84
N GLY A 29 12.35 -10.92 -6.73
CA GLY A 29 12.37 -11.80 -5.55
C GLY A 29 11.64 -11.25 -4.33
N VAL A 30 10.82 -10.21 -4.49
CA VAL A 30 10.05 -9.61 -3.39
C VAL A 30 8.75 -10.41 -3.19
N PRO A 31 8.48 -10.95 -1.98
CA PRO A 31 7.26 -11.67 -1.70
C PRO A 31 6.05 -10.73 -1.67
N THR A 32 5.00 -11.08 -2.41
CA THR A 32 3.75 -10.32 -2.47
C THR A 32 2.56 -11.15 -2.00
N ILE A 33 1.69 -10.57 -1.18
CA ILE A 33 0.43 -11.20 -0.74
C ILE A 33 -0.74 -10.41 -1.32
N LYS A 34 -1.72 -11.12 -1.90
CA LYS A 34 -2.98 -10.50 -2.33
C LYS A 34 -3.96 -10.52 -1.15
N ALA A 35 -4.33 -9.35 -0.65
CA ALA A 35 -5.36 -9.23 0.38
C ALA A 35 -6.73 -9.69 -0.17
N PRO A 36 -7.54 -10.41 0.61
CA PRO A 36 -8.88 -10.82 0.19
C PRO A 36 -9.86 -9.64 0.12
N TYR A 37 -9.63 -8.61 0.94
CA TYR A 37 -10.42 -7.39 1.03
C TYR A 37 -9.47 -6.18 1.17
N GLU A 38 -9.57 -5.45 2.28
CA GLU A 38 -8.78 -4.26 2.55
C GLU A 38 -7.32 -4.61 2.83
N VAL A 39 -6.41 -3.93 2.10
CA VAL A 39 -4.96 -4.14 2.20
C VAL A 39 -4.47 -3.77 3.60
N GLU A 40 -5.00 -2.69 4.18
CA GLU A 40 -4.58 -2.20 5.49
C GLU A 40 -4.93 -3.17 6.62
N ALA A 41 -6.15 -3.71 6.59
CA ALA A 41 -6.59 -4.72 7.55
C ALA A 41 -5.71 -5.97 7.49
N GLN A 42 -5.34 -6.40 6.28
CA GLN A 42 -4.42 -7.52 6.08
C GLN A 42 -3.02 -7.22 6.63
N CYS A 43 -2.48 -6.03 6.37
CA CYS A 43 -1.17 -5.61 6.89
C CYS A 43 -1.14 -5.57 8.42
N VAL A 44 -2.18 -5.04 9.05
CA VAL A 44 -2.31 -5.04 10.51
C VAL A 44 -2.43 -6.45 11.08
N ALA A 45 -3.21 -7.33 10.45
CA ALA A 45 -3.34 -8.72 10.87
C ALA A 45 -1.99 -9.47 10.81
N LEU A 46 -1.17 -9.19 9.79
CA LEU A 46 0.19 -9.72 9.66
C LEU A 46 1.11 -9.18 10.76
N CYS A 47 1.04 -7.89 11.08
CA CYS A 47 1.79 -7.30 12.19
C CYS A 47 1.37 -7.90 13.54
N LYS A 48 0.07 -8.05 13.80
CA LYS A 48 -0.46 -8.65 15.04
C LYS A 48 -0.11 -10.13 15.20
N SER A 49 0.13 -10.82 14.07
CA SER A 49 0.56 -12.23 14.07
C SER A 49 2.07 -12.38 14.18
N ASP A 50 2.82 -11.31 14.49
CA ASP A 50 4.29 -11.25 14.53
C ASP A 50 4.99 -11.74 13.25
N LYS A 51 4.28 -11.74 12.12
CA LYS A 51 4.85 -12.16 10.82
C LYS A 51 5.65 -11.07 10.13
N VAL A 52 5.40 -9.81 10.49
CA VAL A 52 6.09 -8.64 9.93
C VAL A 52 6.35 -7.61 11.03
N PHE A 53 7.52 -6.97 11.00
CA PHE A 53 7.95 -6.03 12.04
C PHE A 53 7.17 -4.71 12.05
N ALA A 54 6.81 -4.19 10.86
CA ALA A 54 6.15 -2.92 10.68
C ALA A 54 5.32 -2.89 9.40
N VAL A 55 4.33 -2.00 9.35
CA VAL A 55 3.60 -1.66 8.13
C VAL A 55 4.13 -0.32 7.60
N ALA A 56 4.52 -0.29 6.33
CA ALA A 56 4.84 0.95 5.62
C ALA A 56 3.67 1.32 4.70
N SER A 57 3.00 2.43 5.00
CA SER A 57 1.97 3.02 4.13
C SER A 57 2.13 4.53 4.10
N LYS A 58 1.75 5.16 2.99
CA LYS A 58 1.69 6.63 2.90
C LYS A 58 0.40 7.17 3.51
N ASP A 59 -0.66 6.35 3.45
CA ASP A 59 -1.97 6.67 3.99
C ASP A 59 -2.02 6.26 5.47
N MET A 60 -2.39 7.23 6.31
CA MET A 60 -2.28 7.16 7.77
C MET A 60 -3.39 6.30 8.41
N ASP A 61 -4.26 5.72 7.59
CA ASP A 61 -5.41 4.92 8.00
C ASP A 61 -4.99 3.59 8.64
N THR A 62 -3.74 3.16 8.39
CA THR A 62 -3.09 2.00 9.05
C THR A 62 -2.88 2.17 10.56
N LEU A 63 -2.81 3.40 11.08
CA LEU A 63 -2.73 3.65 12.53
C LEU A 63 -4.05 3.33 13.24
N THR A 64 -5.18 3.61 12.59
CA THR A 64 -6.53 3.36 13.12
C THR A 64 -6.84 1.88 13.33
N PHE A 65 -6.18 0.98 12.58
CA PHE A 65 -6.34 -0.46 12.74
C PHE A 65 -5.45 -1.08 13.84
N GLY A 66 -4.52 -0.30 14.42
CA GLY A 66 -3.64 -0.73 15.51
C GLY A 66 -2.30 -1.31 15.02
N ALA A 67 -1.71 -0.74 13.97
CA ALA A 67 -0.34 -1.07 13.58
C ALA A 67 0.65 -0.64 14.68
N LEU A 68 1.37 -1.61 15.26
CA LEU A 68 2.28 -1.38 16.39
C LEU A 68 3.54 -0.57 16.01
N ARG A 69 3.95 -0.60 14.73
CA ARG A 69 5.11 0.14 14.21
C ARG A 69 4.80 0.60 12.79
N PHE A 70 4.77 1.93 12.59
CA PHE A 70 4.49 2.57 11.30
C PHE A 70 5.74 3.31 10.82
N LEU A 71 6.18 3.04 9.58
CA LEU A 71 7.30 3.73 8.95
C LEU A 71 6.77 4.65 7.84
N LYS A 72 6.97 5.96 8.00
CA LYS A 72 6.59 6.99 7.02
C LYS A 72 7.79 7.31 6.12
N SER A 73 7.58 7.28 4.81
CA SER A 73 8.50 7.81 3.79
C SER A 73 7.92 9.05 3.12
#